data_AF-A0A1G3AUJ2-F1
#
_entry.id   AF-A0A1G3AUJ2-F1
#
_cell.length_a   1.000
_cell.length_b   1.000
_cell.length_c   1.000
_cell.angle_alpha   90.00
_cell.angle_beta   90.00
_cell.angle_gamma   90.00
#
_symmetry.space_group_name_H-M   'P 1'
#
loop_
_entity.id
_entity.type
_entity.pdbx_description
1 polymer ?
#
loop_
_entity_poly.entity_id
_entity_poly.type
_entity_poly.pdbx_seq_one_letter_code
_entity_poly.pdbx_strand_id
1 'polypeptide(L)'
;MTPNDSPGSASAPQKTGRPTISLAEFQQLIREMYVERDIQRGVDGTFMWLMEEVGELAAALREGTQEERMSEFADVLAWLTTIANVVDVDLSEAVRRKYGSGCPGCGQWVCQCPEAGKP
;
A
#
# COMPACT_ATOMS: atom_id res chain seq x y z
N MET A 1 7.20 -56.86 -23.45
CA MET A 1 6.28 -56.40 -22.40
C MET A 1 7.12 -55.86 -21.25
N THR A 2 7.33 -54.55 -21.24
CA THR A 2 7.67 -53.78 -20.03
C THR A 2 6.95 -52.43 -20.15
N PRO A 3 6.44 -51.87 -19.03
CA PRO A 3 5.37 -50.89 -19.06
C PRO A 3 5.88 -49.46 -19.26
N ASN A 4 5.02 -48.71 -19.91
CA ASN A 4 5.08 -47.27 -20.13
C ASN A 4 4.49 -46.59 -18.88
N ASP A 5 5.31 -45.95 -18.05
CA ASP A 5 4.82 -45.09 -16.98
C ASP A 5 5.33 -43.66 -17.19
N SER A 6 4.48 -42.86 -17.81
CA SER A 6 4.61 -41.41 -17.85
C SER A 6 4.30 -40.85 -16.46
N PRO A 7 5.12 -39.95 -15.89
CA PRO A 7 4.72 -39.28 -14.67
C PRO A 7 3.63 -38.27 -15.02
N GLY A 8 2.42 -38.54 -14.54
CA GLY A 8 1.29 -37.63 -14.62
C GLY A 8 1.66 -36.27 -14.05
N SER A 9 1.35 -35.22 -14.81
CA SER A 9 1.42 -33.84 -14.34
C SER A 9 0.40 -33.67 -13.20
N ALA A 10 0.86 -33.78 -11.96
CA ALA A 10 0.09 -33.33 -10.82
C ALA A 10 -0.04 -31.80 -10.91
N SER A 11 -1.17 -31.34 -11.43
CA SER A 11 -1.56 -29.93 -11.36
C SER A 11 -1.63 -29.53 -9.89
N ALA A 12 -0.79 -28.58 -9.50
CA ALA A 12 -0.80 -28.01 -8.15
C ALA A 12 -2.19 -27.42 -7.82
N PRO A 13 -2.63 -27.48 -6.55
CA PRO A 13 -3.95 -27.00 -6.17
C PRO A 13 -4.02 -25.49 -6.36
N GLN A 14 -4.98 -25.02 -7.16
CA GLN A 14 -5.31 -23.59 -7.26
C GLN A 14 -5.83 -23.13 -5.89
N LYS A 15 -5.00 -22.35 -5.18
CA LYS A 15 -5.42 -21.65 -3.97
C LYS A 15 -6.52 -20.67 -4.37
N THR A 16 -7.75 -20.94 -3.95
CA THR A 16 -8.85 -19.97 -4.03
C THR A 16 -8.55 -18.86 -3.02
N GLY A 17 -7.73 -17.89 -3.43
CA GLY A 17 -7.32 -16.76 -2.62
C GLY A 17 -8.43 -15.71 -2.54
N ARG A 18 -8.60 -15.08 -1.37
CA ARG A 18 -9.36 -13.83 -1.27
C ARG A 18 -8.81 -12.84 -2.30
N PRO A 19 -9.66 -12.02 -2.94
CA PRO A 19 -9.17 -11.00 -3.87
C PRO A 19 -8.20 -10.07 -3.13
N THR A 20 -6.97 -9.98 -3.64
CA THR A 20 -5.97 -9.01 -3.19
C THR A 20 -6.23 -7.69 -3.88
N ILE A 21 -6.02 -6.58 -3.18
CA ILE A 21 -6.07 -5.24 -3.77
C ILE A 21 -4.65 -4.73 -4.05
N SER A 22 -4.38 -4.30 -5.27
CA SER A 22 -3.14 -3.61 -5.63
C SER A 22 -3.20 -2.13 -5.23
N LEU A 23 -2.03 -1.47 -5.15
CA LEU A 23 -1.97 -0.04 -4.84
C LEU A 23 -2.70 0.82 -5.88
N ALA A 24 -2.63 0.44 -7.16
CA ALA A 24 -3.35 1.10 -8.24
C ALA A 24 -4.87 0.94 -8.10
N GLU A 25 -5.35 -0.28 -7.81
CA GLU A 25 -6.78 -0.54 -7.56
C GLU A 25 -7.27 0.22 -6.33
N PHE A 26 -6.48 0.27 -5.26
CA PHE A 26 -6.81 1.04 -4.06
C PHE A 26 -6.89 2.55 -4.35
N GLN A 27 -5.92 3.09 -5.09
CA GLN A 27 -5.95 4.51 -5.46
C GLN A 27 -7.16 4.88 -6.30
N GLN A 28 -7.53 4.01 -7.25
CA GLN A 28 -8.71 4.18 -8.08
C GLN A 28 -10.00 4.08 -7.25
N LEU A 29 -10.08 3.11 -6.33
CA LEU A 29 -11.22 2.94 -5.43
C LEU A 29 -11.46 4.20 -4.58
N ILE A 30 -10.42 4.75 -3.96
CA ILE A 30 -10.52 6.00 -3.17
C ILE A 30 -10.94 7.18 -4.06
N ARG A 31 -10.38 7.28 -5.28
CA ARG A 31 -10.75 8.32 -6.24
C ARG A 31 -12.24 8.25 -6.59
N GLU A 32 -12.75 7.07 -6.92
CA GLU A 32 -14.15 6.89 -7.30
C GLU A 32 -15.13 7.26 -6.18
N MET A 33 -14.77 7.00 -4.92
CA MET A 33 -15.64 7.30 -3.79
C MET A 33 -15.71 8.81 -3.47
N TYR A 34 -14.60 9.55 -3.57
CA TYR A 34 -14.50 10.84 -2.86
C TYR A 34 -13.91 12.02 -3.66
N VAL A 35 -13.39 11.81 -4.87
CA VAL A 35 -12.53 12.80 -5.55
C VAL A 35 -13.14 14.20 -5.71
N GLU A 36 -14.42 14.32 -6.03
CA GLU A 36 -15.06 15.63 -6.21
C GLU A 36 -15.08 16.44 -4.91
N ARG A 37 -15.40 15.78 -3.79
CA ARG A 37 -15.41 16.40 -2.46
C ARG A 37 -14.00 16.71 -1.98
N ASP A 38 -13.04 15.84 -2.28
CA ASP A 38 -11.65 16.02 -1.87
C ASP A 38 -10.98 17.20 -2.58
N ILE A 39 -11.23 17.35 -3.89
CA ILE A 39 -10.74 18.49 -4.66
C ILE A 39 -11.31 19.80 -4.11
N GLN A 40 -12.59 19.82 -3.73
CA GLN A 40 -13.21 20.99 -3.12
C GLN A 40 -12.62 21.33 -1.74
N ARG A 41 -12.26 20.30 -0.94
CA ARG A 41 -11.57 20.49 0.34
C ARG A 41 -10.17 21.08 0.16
N GLY A 42 -9.52 20.77 -0.96
CA GLY A 42 -8.18 21.23 -1.29
C GLY A 42 -7.08 20.53 -0.47
N VAL A 43 -5.84 20.89 -0.77
CA VAL A 43 -4.64 20.26 -0.18
C VAL A 43 -4.59 20.44 1.33
N ASP A 44 -4.75 21.68 1.82
CA ASP A 44 -4.59 22.01 3.25
C ASP A 44 -5.59 21.25 4.11
N GLY A 45 -6.88 21.27 3.74
CA GLY A 45 -7.91 20.56 4.49
C GLY A 45 -7.74 19.04 4.42
N THR A 46 -7.28 18.50 3.29
CA THR A 46 -7.03 17.06 3.15
C THR A 46 -5.80 16.63 3.96
N PHE A 47 -4.77 17.46 4.02
CA PHE A 47 -3.60 17.22 4.84
C PHE A 47 -3.94 17.21 6.34
N MET A 48 -4.86 18.09 6.77
CA MET A 48 -5.33 18.08 8.16
C MET A 48 -6.03 16.77 8.53
N TRP A 49 -6.89 16.23 7.65
CA TRP A 49 -7.49 14.90 7.87
C TRP A 49 -6.44 13.80 7.92
N LEU A 50 -5.48 13.77 6.99
CA LEU A 50 -4.37 12.81 7.06
C LEU A 50 -3.64 12.88 8.42
N MET A 51 -3.43 14.08 8.97
CA MET A 51 -2.79 14.22 10.26
C MET A 51 -3.64 13.77 11.44
N GLU A 52 -4.97 13.88 11.34
CA GLU A 52 -5.93 13.33 12.30
C GLU A 52 -5.77 11.81 12.39
N GLU A 53 -5.82 11.11 11.25
CA GLU A 53 -5.65 9.65 11.18
C GLU A 53 -4.29 9.18 11.68
N VAL A 54 -3.22 9.96 11.43
CA VAL A 54 -1.90 9.65 12.00
C VAL A 54 -1.93 9.75 13.53
N GLY A 55 -2.71 10.67 14.09
CA GLY A 55 -2.97 10.79 15.52
C GLY A 55 -3.73 9.59 16.08
N GLU A 56 -4.77 9.15 15.39
CA GLU A 56 -5.57 7.97 15.78
C GLU A 56 -4.73 6.69 15.70
N LEU A 57 -3.94 6.51 14.63
CA LEU A 57 -2.95 5.44 14.53
C LEU A 57 -1.96 5.46 15.70
N ALA A 58 -1.46 6.64 16.10
CA ALA A 58 -0.55 6.75 17.23
C ALA A 58 -1.19 6.31 18.56
N ALA A 59 -2.49 6.57 18.74
CA ALA A 59 -3.25 6.08 19.89
C ALA A 59 -3.44 4.55 19.83
N ALA A 60 -3.86 4.01 18.68
CA ALA A 60 -4.07 2.57 18.48
C ALA A 60 -2.78 1.75 18.63
N LEU A 61 -1.63 2.30 18.25
CA LEU A 61 -0.33 1.65 18.45
C LEU A 61 0.07 1.58 19.93
N ARG A 62 -0.32 2.57 20.74
CA ARG A 62 0.04 2.63 22.15
C ARG A 62 -0.81 1.68 22.99
N GLU A 63 -2.12 1.71 22.78
CA GLU A 63 -3.10 1.10 23.70
C GLU A 63 -4.21 0.32 22.97
N GLY A 64 -4.29 0.43 21.64
CA GLY A 64 -5.34 -0.22 20.85
C GLY A 64 -5.14 -1.73 20.68
N THR A 65 -6.26 -2.38 20.41
CA THR A 65 -6.39 -3.76 19.94
C THR A 65 -5.77 -3.93 18.55
N GLN A 66 -5.57 -5.18 18.14
CA GLN A 66 -5.09 -5.48 16.79
C GLN A 66 -6.08 -5.01 15.70
N GLU A 67 -7.38 -5.04 15.99
CA GLU A 67 -8.43 -4.61 15.07
C GLU A 67 -8.40 -3.09 14.87
N GLU A 68 -8.30 -2.31 15.95
CA GLU A 68 -8.13 -0.86 15.87
C GLU A 68 -6.87 -0.49 15.08
N ARG A 69 -5.73 -1.14 15.35
CA ARG A 69 -4.50 -0.91 14.56
C ARG A 69 -4.71 -1.18 13.07
N MET A 70 -5.43 -2.25 12.72
CA MET A 70 -5.71 -2.56 11.33
C MET A 70 -6.59 -1.50 10.67
N SER A 71 -7.57 -0.95 11.40
CA SER A 71 -8.40 0.18 10.94
C SER A 71 -7.53 1.40 10.69
N GLU A 72 -6.79 1.86 11.70
CA GLU A 72 -6.04 3.10 11.60
C GLU A 72 -4.92 3.06 10.54
N PHE A 73 -4.30 1.89 10.32
CA PHE A 73 -3.36 1.73 9.21
C PHE A 73 -4.04 1.87 7.85
N ALA A 74 -5.27 1.37 7.72
CA ALA A 74 -6.05 1.49 6.49
C ALA A 74 -6.49 2.94 6.28
N ASP A 75 -6.90 3.64 7.34
CA ASP A 75 -7.37 5.04 7.27
C ASP A 75 -6.23 6.00 6.93
N VAL A 76 -5.05 5.85 7.54
CA VAL A 76 -3.85 6.61 7.13
C VAL A 76 -3.49 6.37 5.65
N LEU A 77 -3.58 5.13 5.17
CA LEU A 77 -3.32 4.82 3.77
C LEU A 77 -4.38 5.43 2.84
N ALA A 78 -5.65 5.40 3.25
CA ALA A 78 -6.76 5.99 2.51
C ALA A 78 -6.56 7.50 2.36
N TRP A 79 -6.25 8.23 3.44
CA TRP A 79 -6.07 9.67 3.40
C TRP A 79 -4.77 10.11 2.71
N LEU A 80 -3.70 9.31 2.79
CA LEU A 80 -2.51 9.52 1.96
C LEU A 80 -2.85 9.39 0.46
N THR A 81 -3.70 8.43 0.13
CA THR A 81 -4.18 8.21 -1.22
C THR A 81 -5.11 9.33 -1.69
N THR A 82 -5.97 9.82 -0.80
CA THR A 82 -6.83 10.98 -1.04
C THR A 82 -6.03 12.22 -1.40
N ILE A 83 -5.02 12.59 -0.60
CA ILE A 83 -4.20 13.77 -0.91
C ILE A 83 -3.40 13.58 -2.20
N ALA A 84 -2.90 12.37 -2.49
CA ALA A 84 -2.24 12.06 -3.76
C ALA A 84 -3.19 12.27 -4.96
N ASN A 85 -4.46 11.88 -4.84
CA ASN A 85 -5.46 12.15 -5.87
C ASN A 85 -5.73 13.65 -6.06
N VAL A 86 -5.78 14.43 -4.98
CA VAL A 86 -5.97 15.89 -5.03
C VAL A 86 -4.82 16.60 -5.74
N VAL A 87 -3.58 16.15 -5.55
CA VAL A 87 -2.38 16.73 -6.19
C VAL A 87 -1.95 16.03 -7.48
N ASP A 88 -2.78 15.13 -8.00
CA ASP A 88 -2.55 14.36 -9.23
C ASP A 88 -1.23 13.56 -9.24
N VAL A 89 -0.94 12.88 -8.12
CA VAL A 89 0.19 11.96 -7.99
C VAL A 89 -0.27 10.51 -8.13
N ASP A 90 0.29 9.79 -9.10
CA ASP A 90 0.18 8.33 -9.21
C ASP A 90 1.12 7.68 -8.18
N LEU A 91 0.53 7.04 -7.17
CA LEU A 91 1.28 6.39 -6.09
C LEU A 91 2.02 5.15 -6.57
N SER A 92 1.44 4.38 -7.48
CA SER A 92 2.10 3.17 -8.02
C SER A 92 3.35 3.55 -8.80
N GLU A 93 3.26 4.59 -9.61
CA GLU A 93 4.40 5.15 -10.34
C GLU A 93 5.44 5.75 -9.38
N ALA A 94 5.01 6.52 -8.38
CA ALA A 94 5.92 7.11 -7.39
C ALA A 94 6.70 6.04 -6.61
N VAL A 95 6.02 5.00 -6.12
CA VAL A 95 6.64 3.87 -5.41
C VAL A 95 7.56 3.10 -6.34
N ARG A 96 7.14 2.80 -7.57
CA ARG A 96 7.96 2.08 -8.55
C ARG A 96 9.23 2.85 -8.90
N ARG A 97 9.14 4.17 -9.12
CA ARG A 97 10.32 5.01 -9.40
C ARG A 97 11.30 5.04 -8.23
N LYS A 98 10.79 5.07 -6.99
CA LYS A 98 11.63 5.22 -5.82
C LYS A 98 12.22 3.90 -5.32
N TYR A 99 11.42 2.83 -5.29
CA TYR A 99 11.75 1.56 -4.65
C TYR A 99 11.71 0.35 -5.59
N GLY A 100 11.28 0.53 -6.85
CA GLY A 100 11.09 -0.58 -7.80
C GLY A 100 12.36 -1.21 -8.35
N SER A 101 13.53 -0.68 -8.01
CA SER A 101 14.85 -1.20 -8.43
C SER A 101 15.80 -1.44 -7.24
N GLY A 102 15.26 -1.59 -6.02
CA GLY A 102 16.03 -1.72 -4.79
C GLY A 102 16.07 -0.42 -3.97
N CYS A 103 16.88 -0.43 -2.90
CA CYS A 103 17.06 0.71 -2.00
C CYS A 103 17.49 1.97 -2.77
N PRO A 104 16.83 3.14 -2.58
CA PRO A 104 17.23 4.40 -3.22
C PRO A 104 18.68 4.81 -2.93
N GLY A 105 19.20 4.49 -1.74
CA GLY A 105 20.57 4.81 -1.34
C GLY A 105 21.65 3.89 -1.93
N CYS A 106 21.49 2.56 -1.84
CA CYS A 106 22.55 1.61 -2.21
C CYS A 106 22.22 0.70 -3.41
N GLY A 107 21.02 0.78 -3.98
CA GLY A 107 20.56 -0.03 -5.10
C GLY A 107 20.34 -1.52 -4.81
N GLN A 108 20.57 -1.98 -3.58
CA GLN A 108 20.37 -3.37 -3.20
C GLN A 108 18.91 -3.65 -2.85
N TRP A 109 18.42 -4.86 -3.17
CA TRP A 109 17.08 -5.31 -2.78
C TRP A 109 16.90 -5.44 -1.27
N VAL A 110 17.99 -5.70 -0.54
CA VAL A 110 18.05 -5.61 0.92
C VAL A 110 19.01 -4.47 1.24
N CYS A 111 18.50 -3.43 1.91
CA CYS A 111 19.28 -2.23 2.21
C CYS A 111 20.55 -2.55 3.02
N GLN A 112 21.67 -1.92 2.65
CA GLN A 112 22.97 -2.00 3.35
C GLN A 112 23.53 -0.60 3.65
N CYS A 113 22.70 0.44 3.57
CA CYS A 113 23.10 1.79 3.96
C CYS A 113 23.46 1.83 5.46
N PRO A 114 24.45 2.64 5.87
CA PRO A 114 24.70 2.90 7.28
C PRO A 114 23.43 3.43 7.97
N GLU A 115 23.20 3.04 9.23
CA GLU A 115 21.99 3.44 10.00
C GLU A 115 21.80 4.97 10.10
N ALA A 116 22.88 5.74 9.95
CA ALA A 116 22.85 7.20 9.98
C ALA A 116 22.35 7.86 8.67
N GLY A 117 22.10 7.08 7.61
CA GLY A 117 21.57 7.57 6.33
C GLY A 117 20.05 7.42 6.25
N LYS A 118 19.38 8.38 5.60
CA LYS A 118 18.02 8.12 5.09
C LYS A 118 18.10 6.93 4.12
N PRO A 119 17.19 5.95 4.18
CA PRO A 119 17.07 4.96 3.11
C PRO A 119 16.78 5.61 1.75
#